data_AF-A0A353DP60-F1
#
_entry.id   AF-A0A353DP60-F1
#
_cell.length_a   1.000
_cell.length_b   1.000
_cell.length_c   1.000
_cell.angle_alpha   90.00
_cell.angle_beta   90.00
_cell.angle_gamma   90.00
#
_symmetry.space_group_name_H-M   'P 1'
#
loop_
_entity.id
_entity.type
_entity.pdbx_description
1 polymer ?
#
loop_
_entity_poly.entity_id
_entity_poly.type
_entity_poly.pdbx_seq_one_letter_code
_entity_poly.pdbx_strand_id
1 'polypeptide(L)' 'MSITPLIEYEDATEEVRSVYEDIMATRGSNWINNFWKALATQPELLKRTWNGVKSVMADGALDSL' A
#
# COMPACT_ATOMS: atom_id res chain seq x y z
N MET A 1 -13.33 -13.66 -12.29
CA MET A 1 -13.86 -12.29 -12.47
C MET A 1 -13.39 -11.49 -11.26
N SER A 2 -12.51 -10.50 -11.43
CA SER A 2 -12.10 -9.65 -10.30
C SER A 2 -13.25 -8.70 -9.99
N ILE A 3 -13.75 -8.75 -8.75
CA ILE A 3 -14.97 -8.04 -8.33
C ILE A 3 -14.72 -6.61 -7.84
N THR A 4 -13.45 -6.17 -7.78
CA THR A 4 -13.07 -4.89 -7.18
C THR A 4 -12.47 -3.95 -8.23
N PRO A 5 -13.02 -2.74 -8.42
CA PRO A 5 -12.41 -1.75 -9.29
C PRO A 5 -11.03 -1.36 -8.75
N LEU A 6 -10.06 -1.21 -9.64
CA LEU A 6 -8.70 -0.78 -9.30
C LEU A 6 -8.65 0.74 -9.38
N ILE A 7 -8.21 1.40 -8.30
CA ILE A 7 -7.97 2.84 -8.31
C ILE A 7 -6.56 3.08 -8.86
N GLU A 8 -6.50 3.74 -10.01
CA GLU A 8 -5.23 4.16 -10.60
C GLU A 8 -4.67 5.38 -9.86
N TYR A 9 -3.35 5.60 -9.95
CA TYR A 9 -2.69 6.70 -9.23
C TYR A 9 -3.25 8.08 -9.62
N GLU A 10 -3.64 8.25 -10.87
CA GLU A 10 -4.22 9.49 -11.40
C GLU A 10 -5.62 9.76 -10.83
N ASP A 11 -6.40 8.72 -10.59
CA ASP A 11 -7.77 8.78 -10.04
C ASP A 11 -7.81 8.76 -8.50
N ALA A 12 -6.65 8.57 -7.85
CA ALA A 12 -6.54 8.49 -6.40
C ALA A 12 -6.85 9.82 -5.72
N THR A 13 -7.58 9.75 -4.61
CA THR A 13 -7.69 10.88 -3.66
C THR A 13 -6.35 11.19 -3.04
N GLU A 14 -6.19 12.37 -2.44
CA GLU A 14 -4.93 12.78 -1.78
C GLU A 14 -4.48 11.78 -0.72
N GLU A 15 -5.41 11.20 0.04
CA GLU A 15 -5.11 10.18 1.05
C GLU A 15 -4.55 8.90 0.43
N VAL A 16 -5.21 8.37 -0.62
CA VAL A 16 -4.75 7.16 -1.31
C VAL A 16 -3.39 7.42 -1.97
N ARG A 17 -3.21 8.58 -2.59
CA ARG A 17 -1.97 8.98 -3.24
C ARG A 17 -0.80 9.03 -2.24
N SER A 18 -1.02 9.62 -1.06
CA SER A 18 0.00 9.65 -0.02
C SER A 18 0.44 8.25 0.40
N VAL A 19 -0.50 7.30 0.51
CA VAL A 19 -0.15 5.90 0.81
C VAL A 19 0.61 5.25 -0.34
N TYR A 20 0.24 5.51 -1.59
CA TYR A 20 0.97 4.97 -2.75
C TYR A 20 2.40 5.49 -2.84
N GLU A 21 2.61 6.78 -2.61
CA GLU A 21 3.93 7.39 -2.60
C GLU A 21 4.82 6.78 -1.51
N ASP A 22 4.26 6.58 -0.32
CA ASP A 22 4.98 5.95 0.79
C ASP A 22 5.32 4.48 0.49
N ILE A 23 4.41 3.73 -0.14
CA ILE A 23 4.68 2.36 -0.61
C ILE A 23 5.83 2.34 -1.62
N MET A 24 5.78 3.24 -2.61
CA MET A 24 6.80 3.36 -3.65
C MET A 24 8.16 3.75 -3.07
N ALA A 25 8.18 4.73 -2.17
CA ALA A 25 9.40 5.18 -1.49
C ALA A 25 10.00 4.09 -0.60
N THR A 26 9.17 3.43 0.23
CA THR A 26 9.62 2.39 1.16
C THR A 26 10.13 1.15 0.43
N ARG A 27 9.52 0.78 -0.72
CA ARG A 27 9.91 -0.40 -1.50
C ARG A 27 10.94 -0.10 -2.59
N GLY A 28 11.30 1.17 -2.82
CA GLY A 28 12.19 1.58 -3.91
C GLY A 28 11.63 1.29 -5.30
N SER A 29 10.31 1.31 -5.47
CA SER A 29 9.62 1.04 -6.74
C SER A 29 9.03 2.32 -7.32
N ASN A 30 9.00 2.43 -8.64
CA ASN A 30 8.34 3.54 -9.35
C ASN A 30 6.90 3.22 -9.78
N TRP A 31 6.35 2.08 -9.34
CA TRP A 31 5.00 1.64 -9.68
C TRP A 31 4.32 0.96 -8.49
N ILE A 32 2.99 1.09 -8.45
CA ILE A 32 2.11 0.47 -7.45
C ILE A 32 1.39 -0.74 -8.07
N ASN A 33 1.37 -1.88 -7.36
CA ASN A 33 0.76 -3.10 -7.87
C ASN A 33 -0.77 -3.16 -7.69
N ASN A 34 -1.43 -4.09 -8.38
CA ASN A 34 -2.89 -4.21 -8.37
C ASN A 34 -3.49 -4.53 -6.98
N PHE A 35 -2.71 -5.11 -6.06
CA PHE A 35 -3.18 -5.39 -4.70
C PHE A 35 -3.50 -4.09 -3.94
N TRP A 36 -2.57 -3.14 -3.97
CA TRP A 36 -2.79 -1.82 -3.36
C TRP A 36 -3.83 -0.99 -4.11
N LYS A 37 -3.93 -1.17 -5.44
CA LYS A 37 -5.00 -0.56 -6.26
C LYS A 37 -6.39 -1.05 -5.91
N ALA A 38 -6.55 -2.33 -5.60
CA ALA A 38 -7.83 -2.88 -5.16
C ALA A 38 -8.22 -2.37 -3.75
N LEU A 39 -7.25 -2.29 -2.83
CA LEU A 39 -7.48 -1.80 -1.46
C LEU A 39 -7.81 -0.31 -1.40
N ALA A 40 -7.38 0.48 -2.38
CA ALA A 40 -7.65 1.92 -2.42
C ALA A 40 -9.12 2.31 -2.58
N THR A 41 -9.99 1.37 -2.95
CA THR A 41 -11.45 1.56 -2.84
C THR A 41 -11.90 1.82 -1.40
N GLN A 42 -11.09 1.45 -0.41
CA GLN A 42 -11.30 1.67 1.02
C GLN A 42 -10.04 2.29 1.65
N PRO A 43 -9.88 3.63 1.63
CA PRO A 43 -8.66 4.32 2.06
C PRO A 43 -8.19 3.96 3.48
N GLU A 44 -9.12 3.87 4.44
CA GLU A 44 -8.82 3.46 5.81
C GLU A 44 -8.21 2.05 5.90
N LEU A 45 -8.73 1.11 5.10
CA LEU A 45 -8.21 -0.25 5.04
C LEU A 45 -6.84 -0.29 4.36
N LEU A 46 -6.65 0.48 3.28
CA LEU A 46 -5.38 0.62 2.59
C LEU A 46 -4.29 1.10 3.56
N LYS A 47 -4.56 2.18 4.30
CA LYS A 47 -3.63 2.78 5.27
C LYS A 47 -3.31 1.83 6.42
N ARG A 48 -4.32 1.18 7.01
CA ARG A 48 -4.12 0.18 8.08
C ARG A 48 -3.25 -0.98 7.61
N THR A 49 -3.54 -1.51 6.43
CA THR A 49 -2.79 -2.64 5.85
C THR A 49 -1.35 -2.25 5.56
N TRP A 50 -1.14 -1.07 4.98
CA TRP A 50 0.20 -0.56 4.71
C TRP A 50 1.02 -0.35 5.98
N ASN A 51 0.43 0.22 7.04
CA ASN A 51 1.11 0.36 8.32
C ASN A 51 1.53 -0.99 8.93
N GLY A 52 0.66 -2.00 8.86
CA GLY A 52 1.02 -3.36 9.31
C GLY A 52 2.18 -3.96 8.50
N VAL A 53 2.18 -3.77 7.18
CA VAL A 53 3.28 -4.20 6.31
C VAL A 53 4.58 -3.46 6.65
N LYS A 54 4.53 -2.14 6.86
CA LYS A 54 5.70 -1.35 7.28
C LYS A 54 6.27 -1.83 8.61
N SER A 55 5.43 -2.18 9.59
CA SER A 55 5.89 -2.76 10.87
C SER A 55 6.66 -4.07 10.70
N VAL A 56 6.33 -4.88 9.68
CA VAL A 56 7.05 -6.13 9.39
C VAL A 56 8.31 -5.88 8.54
N MET A 57 8.32 -4.84 7.71
CA MET A 57 9.47 -4.45 6.89
C MET A 57 10.54 -3.67 7.67
N ALA A 58 10.15 -2.89 8.68
CA ALA A 58 11.06 -2.26 9.61
C ALA A 58 11.83 -3.35 10.37
N ASP A 59 13.15 -3.15 10.53
CA ASP A 59 14.16 -4.11 11.00
C ASP A 59 13.58 -5.44 11.49
N GLY A 60 13.84 -6.49 10.72
CA GLY A 60 13.44 -7.86 10.97
C GLY A 60 14.08 -8.46 12.22
N ALA A 61 13.82 -7.87 13.38
CA ALA A 61 13.93 -8.51 14.68
C ALA A 61 12.74 -9.48 14.84
N LEU A 62 12.62 -10.41 13.89
CA LEU A 62 12.43 -11.78 14.33
C LEU A 62 13.73 -12.09 15.06
N ASP A 63 13.68 -11.97 16.39
CA ASP A 63 14.74 -12.48 17.28
C ASP A 63 15.20 -13.82 16.69
N SER A 64 16.44 -13.85 16.21
CA SER A 64 17.07 -15.09 15.79
C SER A 64 17.37 -15.86 17.08
N LEU A 65 16.34 -16.52 17.61
CA LEU A 65 16.42 -17.36 18.80
C LEU A 65 17.18 -18.66 18.50
#